data_AF-A0A485KVQ2-F1
#
_entry.id   AF-A0A485KVQ2-F1
#
_cell.length_a   1.000
_cell.length_b   1.000
_cell.length_c   1.000
_cell.angle_alpha   90.00
_cell.angle_beta   90.00
_cell.angle_gamma   90.00
#
_symmetry.space_group_name_H-M   'P 1'
#
loop_
_entity.id
_entity.type
_entity.pdbx_description
1 polymer ?
#
loop_
_entity_poly.entity_id
_entity_poly.type
_entity_poly.pdbx_seq_one_letter_code
_entity_poly.pdbx_strand_id
1 'polypeptide(L)'
;MANNPWTNTQLPVVGVAKTSSSTCQACQCAIAAGEIRVGIIFQHLNGYIGLDWHHLTCCETPQHLVHVDGYELLGENEKAIMKDYISATCVA
;
A
#
# COMPACT_ATOMS: atom_id res chain seq x y z
N MET A 1 13.52 28.39 -1.51
CA MET A 1 12.42 27.40 -1.48
C MET A 1 13.10 26.06 -1.30
N ALA A 2 12.86 25.35 -0.20
CA ALA A 2 13.48 24.04 0.00
C ALA A 2 12.76 23.06 -0.93
N ASN A 3 13.45 22.61 -1.97
CA ASN A 3 12.93 21.57 -2.86
C ASN A 3 12.79 20.31 -2.01
N ASN A 4 11.57 19.76 -1.90
CA ASN A 4 11.34 18.49 -1.23
C ASN A 4 12.28 17.45 -1.87
N PRO A 5 13.20 16.85 -1.09
CA PRO A 5 14.20 15.95 -1.65
C PRO A 5 13.65 14.56 -1.95
N TRP A 6 12.40 14.30 -1.55
CA TRP A 6 11.65 13.07 -1.78
C TRP A 6 10.74 13.22 -3.00
N THR A 7 10.86 12.29 -3.93
CA THR A 7 9.95 12.16 -5.06
C THR A 7 9.13 10.90 -4.87
N ASN A 8 7.81 10.99 -5.01
CA ASN A 8 6.97 9.81 -5.17
C ASN A 8 7.25 9.24 -6.56
N THR A 9 8.01 8.14 -6.58
CA THR A 9 8.69 7.68 -7.79
C THR A 9 8.05 6.48 -8.45
N GLN A 10 7.04 5.84 -7.86
CA GLN A 10 6.56 4.54 -8.35
C GLN A 10 5.06 4.33 -8.15
N LEU A 11 4.50 3.44 -8.98
CA LEU A 11 3.21 2.81 -8.70
C LEU A 11 3.26 2.20 -7.29
N PRO A 12 2.17 2.24 -6.52
CA PRO A 12 2.14 1.64 -5.20
C PRO A 12 2.53 0.15 -5.29
N VAL A 13 2.97 -0.39 -4.16
CA VAL A 13 3.20 -1.83 -3.99
C VAL A 13 2.15 -2.42 -3.08
N VAL A 14 1.90 -3.73 -3.19
CA VAL A 14 1.04 -4.47 -2.28
C VAL A 14 1.73 -5.71 -1.75
N GLY A 15 1.40 -6.09 -0.52
CA GLY A 15 1.82 -7.35 0.04
C GLY A 15 1.11 -7.68 1.33
N VAL A 16 1.35 -8.90 1.82
CA VAL A 16 0.91 -9.35 3.14
C VAL A 16 1.95 -8.98 4.19
N ALA A 17 1.52 -8.38 5.29
CA ALA A 17 2.39 -8.07 6.41
C ALA A 17 2.95 -9.35 7.04
N LYS A 18 4.28 -9.51 7.03
CA LYS A 18 4.95 -10.66 7.67
C LYS A 18 4.97 -10.57 9.20
N THR A 19 4.89 -9.34 9.72
CA THR A 19 4.97 -9.00 11.14
C THR A 19 4.05 -7.80 11.41
N SER A 20 3.69 -7.59 12.68
CA SER A 20 2.88 -6.43 13.09
C SER A 20 3.71 -5.16 13.35
N SER A 21 4.84 -4.99 12.67
CA SER A 21 5.79 -3.90 12.93
C SER A 21 5.57 -2.66 12.07
N SER A 22 4.70 -2.73 11.06
CA SER A 22 4.34 -1.57 10.22
C SER A 22 3.16 -0.81 10.82
N THR A 23 3.23 0.51 10.81
CA THR A 23 2.14 1.41 11.20
C THR A 23 1.53 2.05 9.96
N CYS A 24 0.21 2.02 9.86
CA CYS A 24 -0.53 2.67 8.80
C CYS A 24 -0.38 4.19 8.89
N GLN A 25 0.09 4.84 7.82
CA GLN A 25 0.32 6.28 7.82
C GLN A 25 -0.96 7.12 7.76
N ALA A 26 -2.09 6.52 7.37
CA ALA A 26 -3.38 7.22 7.33
C ALA A 26 -4.09 7.24 8.69
N CYS A 27 -4.20 6.08 9.36
CA CYS A 27 -4.94 5.96 10.63
C CYS A 27 -4.04 5.88 11.87
N GLN A 28 -2.72 5.82 11.69
CA GLN A 28 -1.72 5.72 12.77
C GLN A 28 -1.84 4.47 13.66
N CYS A 29 -2.60 3.46 13.23
CA CYS A 29 -2.72 2.16 13.88
C CYS A 29 -1.74 1.14 13.31
N ALA A 30 -1.37 0.14 14.12
CA ALA A 30 -0.56 -0.99 13.66
C ALA A 30 -1.30 -1.80 12.58
N ILE A 31 -0.54 -2.31 11.62
CA ILE A 31 -1.01 -3.27 10.61
C ILE A 31 -0.62 -4.65 11.11
N ALA A 32 -1.58 -5.55 11.29
CA ALA A 32 -1.32 -6.85 11.87
C ALA A 32 -0.63 -7.80 10.89
N ALA A 33 0.16 -8.74 11.41
CA ALA A 33 0.71 -9.83 10.60
C ALA A 33 -0.43 -10.62 9.93
N GLY A 34 -0.27 -10.91 8.63
CA GLY A 34 -1.30 -11.56 7.81
C GLY A 34 -2.26 -10.60 7.10
N GLU A 35 -2.27 -9.30 7.44
CA GLU A 35 -3.10 -8.32 6.74
C GLU A 35 -2.49 -7.86 5.42
N ILE A 36 -3.36 -7.55 4.45
CA ILE A 36 -2.98 -6.89 3.20
C ILE A 36 -2.64 -5.42 3.51
N ARG A 37 -1.49 -4.97 3.04
CA ARG A 37 -1.05 -3.57 3.14
C ARG A 37 -0.58 -3.02 1.79
N VAL A 38 -0.81 -1.73 1.61
CA VAL A 38 -0.45 -0.98 0.41
C VAL A 38 0.70 -0.05 0.77
N GLY A 39 1.76 -0.05 -0.03
CA GLY A 39 2.98 0.72 0.20
C GLY A 39 3.19 1.79 -0.87
N ILE A 40 3.53 3.01 -0.47
CA ILE A 40 3.95 4.08 -1.38
C ILE A 40 5.46 4.25 -1.25
N ILE A 41 6.19 4.09 -2.37
CA ILE A 41 7.65 4.18 -2.40
C ILE A 41 8.06 5.61 -2.75
N PHE A 42 8.87 6.20 -1.87
CA PHE A 42 9.50 7.49 -2.08
C PHE A 42 10.99 7.31 -2.28
N GLN A 43 11.57 7.99 -3.26
CA GLN A 43 13.00 7.98 -3.48
C GLN A 43 13.57 9.36 -3.15
N HIS A 44 14.59 9.38 -2.30
CA HIS A 44 15.35 10.57 -1.96
C HIS A 44 16.43 10.83 -3.02
N LEU A 45 16.77 12.09 -3.29
CA LEU A 45 17.84 12.44 -4.23
C LEU A 45 19.24 11.88 -3.87
N ASN A 46 19.44 11.46 -2.61
CA ASN A 46 20.67 10.83 -2.13
C ASN A 46 20.63 9.29 -2.20
N GLY A 47 19.61 8.71 -2.85
CA GLY A 47 19.48 7.26 -3.02
C GLY A 47 18.76 6.52 -1.88
N TYR A 48 18.26 7.21 -0.85
CA TYR A 48 17.41 6.57 0.17
C TYR A 48 16.04 6.22 -0.38
N ILE A 49 15.44 5.16 0.14
CA ILE A 49 14.08 4.73 -0.17
C ILE A 49 13.25 4.83 1.11
N GLY A 50 12.17 5.60 1.05
CA GLY A 50 11.11 5.65 2.05
C GLY A 50 9.94 4.78 1.61
N LEU A 51 9.24 4.18 2.56
CA LEU A 51 8.07 3.35 2.30
C LEU A 51 6.99 3.64 3.32
N ASP A 52 5.89 4.23 2.84
CA ASP A 52 4.72 4.48 3.67
C ASP A 52 3.72 3.35 3.49
N TRP A 53 3.49 2.62 4.58
CA TRP A 53 2.51 1.55 4.61
C TRP A 53 1.14 2.07 5.01
N HIS A 54 0.10 1.52 4.39
CA HIS A 54 -1.30 1.79 4.68
C HIS A 54 -2.06 0.46 4.77
N HIS A 55 -3.11 0.40 5.61
CA HIS A 55 -4.10 -0.68 5.52
C HIS A 55 -4.76 -0.65 4.15
N LEU A 56 -5.21 -1.82 3.68
CA LEU A 56 -6.02 -1.93 2.46
C LEU A 56 -7.21 -0.96 2.45
N THR A 57 -7.90 -0.84 3.58
CA THR A 57 -9.10 0.00 3.74
C THR A 57 -8.81 1.47 4.00
N CYS A 58 -7.54 1.85 4.17
CA CYS A 58 -7.13 3.23 4.38
C CYS A 58 -6.54 3.89 3.13
N CYS A 59 -6.56 3.22 1.98
CA CYS A 59 -6.10 3.80 0.72
C CYS A 59 -7.18 4.68 0.07
N GLU A 60 -6.77 5.77 -0.58
CA GLU A 60 -7.68 6.72 -1.23
C GLU A 60 -8.20 6.24 -2.60
N THR A 61 -7.46 5.36 -3.29
CA THR A 61 -7.76 4.95 -4.68
C THR A 61 -7.78 3.42 -4.86
N PRO A 62 -8.79 2.72 -4.29
CA PRO A 62 -8.86 1.26 -4.32
C PRO A 62 -8.91 0.67 -5.73
N GLN A 63 -9.55 1.34 -6.70
CA GLN A 63 -9.72 0.86 -8.08
C GLN A 63 -8.40 0.54 -8.82
N HIS A 64 -7.28 1.11 -8.39
CA HIS A 64 -5.98 0.89 -9.03
C HIS A 64 -5.18 -0.27 -8.42
N LEU A 65 -5.64 -0.84 -7.30
CA LEU A 65 -4.90 -1.85 -6.54
C LEU A 65 -4.69 -3.18 -7.29
N VAL A 66 -5.46 -3.49 -8.33
CA VAL A 66 -5.24 -4.69 -9.17
C VAL A 66 -4.05 -4.56 -10.13
N HIS A 67 -3.54 -3.35 -10.32
CA HIS A 67 -2.44 -3.07 -11.25
C HIS A 67 -1.14 -2.70 -10.53
N VAL A 68 -1.11 -2.82 -9.20
CA VAL A 68 0.04 -2.45 -8.37
C VAL A 68 1.06 -3.58 -8.31
N ASP A 69 2.33 -3.20 -8.14
CA ASP A 69 3.41 -4.16 -8.02
C ASP A 69 3.23 -5.04 -6.79
N GLY A 70 3.47 -6.34 -6.94
CA GLY A 70 3.27 -7.33 -5.88
C GLY A 70 1.88 -7.97 -5.83
N TYR A 71 0.90 -7.47 -6.60
CA TYR A 71 -0.43 -8.09 -6.67
C TYR A 71 -0.36 -9.56 -7.11
N GLU A 72 0.46 -9.87 -8.11
CA GLU A 72 0.60 -11.26 -8.60
C GLU A 72 1.21 -12.22 -7.59
N LEU A 73 1.92 -11.70 -6.58
CA LEU A 73 2.55 -12.48 -5.51
C LEU A 73 1.61 -12.77 -4.35
N LEU A 74 0.42 -12.18 -4.33
CA LEU A 74 -0.62 -12.48 -3.34
C LEU A 74 -1.20 -13.89 -3.57
N GLY A 75 -1.64 -14.54 -2.50
CA GLY A 75 -2.41 -15.76 -2.61
C GLY A 75 -3.83 -15.49 -3.12
N GLU A 76 -4.51 -16.55 -3.57
CA GLU A 76 -5.87 -16.44 -4.14
C GLU A 76 -6.88 -15.86 -3.14
N ASN A 77 -6.73 -16.19 -1.85
CA ASN A 77 -7.56 -15.63 -0.78
C ASN A 77 -7.37 -14.12 -0.65
N GLU A 78 -6.14 -13.63 -0.66
CA GLU A 78 -5.85 -12.19 -0.56
C GLU A 78 -6.30 -11.44 -1.81
N LYS A 79 -6.13 -12.04 -2.99
CA LYS A 79 -6.66 -11.52 -4.26
C LYS A 79 -8.18 -11.41 -4.21
N ALA A 80 -8.88 -12.39 -3.64
CA ALA A 80 -10.34 -12.34 -3.48
C ALA A 80 -10.77 -11.20 -2.54
N ILE A 81 -10.17 -11.10 -1.34
CA ILE A 81 -10.44 -10.02 -0.37
C ILE A 81 -10.23 -8.64 -1.02
N MET A 82 -9.14 -8.47 -1.77
CA MET A 82 -8.85 -7.23 -2.46
C MET A 82 -9.90 -6.90 -3.52
N LYS A 83 -10.28 -7.86 -4.37
CA LYS A 83 -11.32 -7.65 -5.39
C LYS A 83 -12.67 -7.30 -4.76
N ASP A 84 -13.05 -7.99 -3.69
CA ASP A 84 -14.27 -7.71 -2.95
C ASP A 84 -14.26 -6.28 -2.42
N TYR A 85 -13.17 -5.85 -1.79
CA TYR A 85 -13.00 -4.47 -1.32
C TYR A 85 -13.11 -3.44 -2.46
N ILE A 86 -12.44 -3.67 -3.59
CA ILE A 86 -12.50 -2.78 -4.76
C ILE A 86 -13.93 -2.69 -5.30
N SER A 87 -14.61 -3.83 -5.46
CA SER A 87 -15.99 -3.86 -5.93
C SER A 87 -16.94 -3.10 -5.00
N ALA A 88 -16.71 -3.17 -3.68
CA ALA A 88 -17.52 -2.48 -2.69
C ALA A 88 -17.31 -0.96 -2.68
N THR A 89 -16.13 -0.48 -3.10
CA THR A 89 -15.78 0.95 -3.12
C THR A 89 -16.05 1.63 -4.47
N CYS A 90 -16.05 0.89 -5.59
CA CYS A 90 -16.32 1.45 -6.92
C CYS A 90 -17.81 1.80 -7.19
N VAL A 91 -18.72 1.57 -6.23
CA VAL A 91 -20.18 1.83 -6.37
C VAL A 91 -20.60 3.15 -5.69
N ALA A 92 -19.66 3.93 -5.15
CA ALA A 92 -19.92 5.23 -4.50
C ALA A 92 -19.54 6.44 -5.37
#